data_AF-A0A9N9XAG0-F1
#
_entry.id   AF-A0A9N9XAG0-F1
#
_cell.length_a   1.000
_cell.length_b   1.000
_cell.length_c   1.000
_cell.angle_alpha   90.00
_cell.angle_beta   90.00
_cell.angle_gamma   90.00
#
_symmetry.space_group_name_H-M   'P 1'
#
loop_
_entity.id
_entity.type
_entity.pdbx_description
1 polymer ?
#
loop_
_entity_poly.entity_id
_entity_poly.type
_entity_poly.pdbx_seq_one_letter_code
_entity_poly.pdbx_strand_id
1 'polypeptide(L)'
;MSIFFATITGIPSFFHSSAKRSYALASTSARRMPTIAETRWSSNSKLISLIIEDWEKLKEVFDNIMNSEEPDRKSVQLAKGFVRDLKDFEFTFIATVFSDIFHITDIL
;
A
#
# COMPACT_ATOMS: atom_id res chain seq x y z
N MET A 1 -10.25 4.95 -11.65
CA MET A 1 -9.10 5.88 -11.46
C MET A 1 -9.10 6.57 -10.09
N SER A 2 -10.11 7.38 -9.71
CA SER A 2 -10.10 8.08 -8.41
C SER A 2 -10.03 7.13 -7.20
N ILE A 3 -10.81 6.05 -7.23
CA ILE A 3 -10.83 5.02 -6.18
C ILE A 3 -9.49 4.29 -6.08
N PHE A 4 -8.87 3.96 -7.22
CA PHE A 4 -7.55 3.34 -7.28
C PHE A 4 -6.50 4.19 -6.58
N PHE A 5 -6.36 5.46 -6.98
CA PHE A 5 -5.37 6.35 -6.36
C PHE A 5 -5.68 6.64 -4.89
N ALA A 6 -6.96 6.77 -4.52
CA ALA A 6 -7.34 6.92 -3.11
C ALA A 6 -6.95 5.70 -2.25
N THR A 7 -7.04 4.50 -2.82
CA THR A 7 -6.62 3.26 -2.14
C THR A 7 -5.11 3.21 -2.01
N ILE A 8 -4.39 3.49 -3.11
CA ILE A 8 -2.91 3.56 -3.14
C ILE A 8 -2.40 4.57 -2.11
N THR A 9 -2.89 5.81 -2.09
CA THR A 9 -2.47 6.83 -1.12
C THR A 9 -2.97 6.54 0.30
N GLY A 10 -4.06 5.79 0.45
CA GLY A 10 -4.58 5.34 1.73
C GLY A 10 -3.66 4.35 2.45
N ILE A 11 -2.82 3.59 1.73
CA ILE A 11 -1.92 2.60 2.33
C ILE A 11 -0.87 3.26 3.25
N PRO A 12 -0.08 4.26 2.82
CA PRO A 12 0.82 4.98 3.71
C PRO A 12 0.09 5.65 4.89
N SER A 13 -1.05 6.32 4.64
CA SER A 13 -1.84 6.97 5.69
C SER A 13 -2.33 5.97 6.75
N PHE A 14 -2.67 4.75 6.33
CA PHE A 14 -3.00 3.66 7.24
C PHE A 14 -1.83 3.31 8.16
N PHE A 15 -0.61 3.20 7.65
CA PHE A 15 0.55 2.89 8.51
C PHE A 15 0.97 4.06 9.40
N HIS A 16 1.04 5.28 8.87
CA HIS A 16 1.49 6.46 9.62
C HIS A 16 0.55 6.86 10.75
N SER A 17 -0.73 6.55 10.64
CA SER A 17 -1.72 6.87 11.68
C SER A 17 -1.67 5.95 12.91
N SER A 18 -0.71 5.02 13.01
CA SER A 18 -0.50 4.21 14.22
C SER A 18 0.91 3.65 14.30
N ALA A 19 1.57 3.87 15.45
CA ALA A 19 2.87 3.26 15.74
C ALA A 19 2.83 1.72 15.68
N LYS A 20 1.74 1.09 16.16
CA LYS A 20 1.55 -0.37 16.11
C LYS A 20 1.53 -0.89 14.67
N ARG A 21 0.80 -0.19 13.77
CA ARG A 21 0.73 -0.55 12.34
C ARG A 21 2.07 -0.30 11.63
N SER A 22 2.71 0.82 11.90
CA SER A 22 4.06 1.12 11.39
C SER A 22 5.10 0.08 11.83
N TYR A 23 4.99 -0.43 13.06
CA TYR A 23 5.85 -1.50 13.56
C TYR A 23 5.62 -2.82 12.82
N ALA A 24 4.35 -3.24 12.63
CA ALA A 24 4.00 -4.45 11.89
C ALA A 24 4.49 -4.41 10.42
N LEU A 25 4.47 -3.23 9.80
CA LEU A 25 5.06 -3.01 8.48
C LEU A 25 6.58 -3.21 8.51
N ALA A 26 7.27 -2.59 9.49
CA ALA A 26 8.73 -2.65 9.59
C ALA A 26 9.27 -4.04 9.95
N SER A 27 8.48 -4.85 10.66
CA SER A 27 8.87 -6.22 11.03
C SER A 27 8.75 -7.22 9.87
N THR A 28 7.89 -6.94 8.88
CA THR A 28 7.59 -7.85 7.76
C THR A 28 8.24 -7.38 6.45
N SER A 29 8.23 -6.06 6.22
CA SER A 29 8.90 -5.41 5.09
C SER A 29 10.08 -4.60 5.61
N ALA A 30 11.27 -4.82 5.06
CA ALA A 30 12.48 -4.09 5.45
C ALA A 30 12.47 -2.60 5.00
N ARG A 31 11.33 -2.09 4.50
CA ARG A 31 11.17 -0.73 3.97
C ARG A 31 10.07 0.02 4.71
N ARG A 32 10.31 1.31 4.97
CA ARG A 32 9.30 2.23 5.52
C ARG A 32 8.44 2.77 4.38
N MET A 33 7.12 2.84 4.58
CA MET A 33 6.23 3.51 3.63
C MET A 33 6.59 5.00 3.54
N PRO A 34 6.71 5.55 2.31
CA PRO A 34 7.05 6.94 2.12
C PRO A 34 5.91 7.84 2.61
N THR A 35 6.26 8.98 3.20
CA THR A 35 5.30 10.06 3.43
C THR A 35 5.04 10.74 2.10
N ILE A 36 3.79 10.74 1.66
CA ILE A 36 3.40 11.32 0.38
C ILE A 36 2.61 12.59 0.64
N ALA A 37 3.06 13.68 0.04
CA ALA A 37 2.22 14.85 -0.17
C ALA A 37 1.38 14.57 -1.42
N GLU A 38 0.05 14.66 -1.30
CA GLU A 38 -0.99 14.24 -2.27
C GLU A 38 -0.91 14.87 -3.68
N THR A 39 0.13 15.63 -4.03
CA THR A 39 0.08 16.61 -5.12
C THR A 39 1.10 16.43 -6.26
N ARG A 40 1.86 15.32 -6.36
CA ARG A 40 2.85 15.17 -7.46
C ARG A 40 2.84 13.78 -8.11
N TRP A 41 2.83 13.75 -9.45
CA TRP A 41 2.97 12.55 -10.29
C TRP A 41 4.17 11.68 -9.88
N SER A 42 5.31 12.32 -9.56
CA SER A 42 6.50 11.64 -9.09
C SER A 42 6.36 10.99 -7.70
N SER A 43 5.47 11.50 -6.85
CA SER A 43 5.14 10.85 -5.57
C SER A 43 4.27 9.62 -5.77
N ASN A 44 3.31 9.68 -6.68
CA ASN A 44 2.47 8.54 -7.03
C ASN A 44 3.28 7.44 -7.73
N SER A 45 4.19 7.80 -8.64
CA SER A 45 5.13 6.87 -9.28
C SER A 45 5.91 6.06 -8.25
N LYS A 46 6.66 6.75 -7.37
CA LYS A 46 7.48 6.11 -6.32
C LYS A 46 6.66 5.22 -5.40
N LEU A 47 5.44 5.65 -5.06
CA LEU A 47 4.56 4.86 -4.22
C LEU A 47 4.10 3.58 -4.91
N ILE A 48 3.63 3.69 -6.16
CA ILE A 48 3.14 2.54 -6.91
C ILE A 48 4.28 1.54 -7.13
N SER A 49 5.47 1.99 -7.52
CA SER A 49 6.64 1.13 -7.65
C SER A 49 6.96 0.41 -6.33
N LEU A 50 6.94 1.12 -5.21
CA LEU A 50 7.19 0.51 -3.89
C LEU A 50 6.12 -0.50 -3.50
N ILE A 51 4.84 -0.19 -3.73
CA ILE A 51 3.73 -1.11 -3.47
C ILE A 51 3.85 -2.38 -4.32
N ILE A 52 4.22 -2.25 -5.60
CA ILE A 52 4.44 -3.38 -6.52
C ILE A 52 5.63 -4.23 -6.09
N GLU A 53 6.76 -3.59 -5.72
CA GLU A 53 7.95 -4.29 -5.24
C GLU A 53 7.69 -5.09 -3.96
N ASP A 54 6.86 -4.57 -3.06
CA ASP A 54 6.54 -5.20 -1.78
C ASP A 54 5.12 -5.80 -1.75
N TRP A 55 4.53 -6.12 -2.91
CA TRP A 55 3.12 -6.53 -3.05
C TRP A 55 2.71 -7.72 -2.15
N GLU A 56 3.49 -8.80 -2.18
CA GLU A 56 3.25 -9.99 -1.34
C GLU A 56 3.49 -9.69 0.15
N LYS A 57 4.54 -8.93 0.47
CA LYS A 57 4.85 -8.55 1.86
C LYS A 57 3.76 -7.65 2.43
N LEU A 58 3.16 -6.78 1.61
CA LEU A 58 2.05 -5.94 2.04
C LEU A 58 0.83 -6.79 2.40
N LYS A 59 0.49 -7.78 1.58
CA LYS A 59 -0.57 -8.75 1.91
C LYS A 59 -0.26 -9.46 3.23
N GLU A 60 0.98 -9.92 3.42
CA GLU A 60 1.42 -10.54 4.68
C GLU A 60 1.30 -9.60 5.89
N VAL A 61 1.71 -8.33 5.76
CA VAL A 61 1.55 -7.32 6.82
C VAL A 61 0.09 -7.16 7.20
N PHE A 62 -0.80 -7.04 6.21
CA PHE A 62 -2.23 -6.91 6.48
C PHE A 62 -2.80 -8.18 7.12
N ASP A 63 -2.40 -9.37 6.66
CA ASP A 63 -2.77 -10.64 7.27
C ASP A 63 -2.29 -10.72 8.74
N ASN A 64 -1.08 -10.28 9.04
CA ASN A 64 -0.54 -10.20 10.41
C ASN A 64 -1.35 -9.23 11.29
N ILE A 65 -1.76 -8.07 10.75
CA ILE A 65 -2.61 -7.12 11.47
C ILE A 65 -3.99 -7.73 11.76
N MET A 66 -4.57 -8.44 10.78
CA MET A 66 -5.87 -9.10 10.95
C MET A 66 -5.87 -10.21 11.99
N ASN A 67 -4.74 -10.89 12.17
CA ASN A 67 -4.57 -12.02 13.08
C ASN A 67 -3.83 -11.67 14.38
N SER A 68 -3.61 -10.38 14.66
CA SER A 68 -2.92 -9.95 15.88
C SER A 68 -3.69 -10.32 17.17
N GLU A 69 -2.97 -10.61 18.26
CA GLU A 69 -3.55 -11.05 19.54
C GLU A 69 -4.54 -10.05 20.15
N GLU A 70 -4.31 -8.75 19.93
CA GLU A 70 -5.19 -7.66 20.34
C GLU A 70 -5.64 -6.84 19.13
N PRO A 71 -6.67 -7.31 18.40
CA PRO A 71 -7.08 -6.69 17.15
C PRO A 71 -7.90 -5.43 17.40
N ASP A 72 -7.37 -4.28 16.96
CA ASP A 72 -8.18 -3.08 16.81
C ASP A 72 -9.17 -3.27 15.66
N ARG A 73 -10.48 -3.23 15.96
CA ARG A 73 -11.55 -3.53 14.98
C ARG A 73 -11.45 -2.66 13.72
N LYS A 74 -11.08 -1.38 13.88
CA LYS A 74 -10.92 -0.46 12.75
C LYS A 74 -9.74 -0.86 11.88
N SER A 75 -8.59 -1.17 12.49
CA SER A 75 -7.40 -1.64 11.79
C SER A 75 -7.65 -2.95 11.03
N VAL A 76 -8.36 -3.91 11.65
CA VAL A 76 -8.73 -5.17 11.00
C VAL A 76 -9.64 -4.94 9.80
N GLN A 77 -10.67 -4.10 9.95
CA GLN A 77 -11.60 -3.81 8.85
C GLN A 77 -10.89 -3.14 7.66
N LEU A 78 -9.99 -2.20 7.93
CA LEU A 78 -9.23 -1.52 6.88
C LEU A 78 -8.21 -2.47 6.22
N ALA A 79 -7.52 -3.30 7.00
CA ALA A 79 -6.60 -4.31 6.47
C ALA A 79 -7.33 -5.32 5.56
N LYS A 80 -8.53 -5.77 5.93
CA LYS A 80 -9.40 -6.58 5.06
C LYS A 80 -9.72 -5.89 3.74
N GLY A 81 -10.02 -4.59 3.80
CA GLY A 81 -10.25 -3.76 2.62
C GLY A 81 -9.05 -3.77 1.68
N PHE A 82 -7.87 -3.42 2.20
CA PHE A 82 -6.64 -3.41 1.40
C PHE A 82 -6.28 -4.79 0.83
N VAL A 83 -6.43 -5.88 1.59
CA VAL A 83 -6.18 -7.24 1.07
C VAL A 83 -7.14 -7.61 -0.05
N ARG A 84 -8.42 -7.23 0.06
CA ARG A 84 -9.39 -7.44 -1.01
C ARG A 84 -8.98 -6.67 -2.26
N ASP A 85 -8.60 -5.42 -2.12
CA ASP A 85 -8.21 -4.57 -3.25
C ASP A 85 -6.91 -5.10 -3.91
N LEU A 86 -5.90 -5.52 -3.12
CA LEU A 86 -4.67 -6.14 -3.64
C LEU A 86 -4.86 -7.53 -4.28
N LYS A 87 -6.02 -8.16 -4.08
CA LYS A 87 -6.41 -9.43 -4.72
C LYS A 87 -7.40 -9.21 -5.87
N ASP A 88 -7.94 -8.01 -6.02
CA ASP A 88 -8.85 -7.67 -7.09
C ASP A 88 -8.09 -7.58 -8.43
N PHE A 89 -8.68 -8.18 -9.47
CA PHE A 89 -8.04 -8.25 -10.78
C PHE A 89 -7.90 -6.87 -11.41
N GLU A 90 -8.95 -6.05 -11.37
CA GLU A 90 -8.92 -4.72 -11.98
C GLU A 90 -7.90 -3.83 -11.27
N PHE A 91 -7.89 -3.85 -9.94
CA PHE A 91 -6.91 -3.11 -9.14
C PHE A 91 -5.47 -3.54 -9.46
N THR A 92 -5.22 -4.85 -9.48
CA THR A 92 -3.88 -5.39 -9.78
C THR A 92 -3.43 -5.03 -11.19
N PHE A 93 -4.32 -5.19 -12.18
CA PHE A 93 -4.06 -4.81 -13.57
C PHE A 93 -3.69 -3.33 -13.69
N ILE A 94 -4.49 -2.44 -13.09
CA ILE A 94 -4.22 -0.99 -13.11
C ILE A 94 -2.89 -0.68 -12.41
N ALA A 95 -2.60 -1.30 -11.26
CA ALA A 95 -1.35 -1.09 -10.54
C ALA A 95 -0.11 -1.47 -11.38
N THR A 96 -0.15 -2.62 -12.06
CA THR A 96 0.90 -3.06 -12.97
C THR A 96 1.07 -2.11 -14.15
N VAL A 97 -0.02 -1.75 -14.83
CA VAL A 97 0.03 -0.83 -15.98
C VAL A 97 0.62 0.52 -15.59
N PHE A 98 0.23 1.08 -14.44
CA PHE A 98 0.83 2.33 -13.97
C PHE A 98 2.30 2.18 -13.62
N SER A 99 2.68 1.08 -12.96
CA SER A 99 4.09 0.79 -12.66
C SER A 99 4.92 0.76 -13.95
N ASP A 100 4.43 0.13 -15.01
CA ASP A 100 5.12 0.05 -16.30
C ASP A 100 5.21 1.43 -16.98
N ILE A 101 4.12 2.20 -16.98
CA ILE A 101 4.11 3.58 -17.50
C ILE A 101 5.15 4.42 -16.76
N PHE A 102 5.13 4.39 -15.43
CA PHE A 102 6.06 5.16 -14.60
C PHE A 102 7.51 4.73 -14.79
N HIS A 103 7.76 3.43 -14.94
CA HIS A 103 9.09 2.91 -15.25
C HIS A 103 9.64 3.52 -16.55
N ILE A 104 8.80 3.73 -17.56
CA ILE A 104 9.21 4.39 -18.81
C ILE A 104 9.36 5.90 -18.61
N THR A 105 8.38 6.56 -17.99
CA THR A 105 8.33 8.03 -17.93
C THR A 105 9.29 8.66 -16.93
N ASP A 106 9.68 7.95 -15.87
CA ASP A 106 10.62 8.48 -14.86
C ASP A 106 12.09 8.37 -15.30
N ILE A 107 12.38 7.64 -16.38
CA ILE A 107 13.71 7.53 -17.00
C ILE A 107 13.97 8.66 -18.01
N LEU A 108 12.91 9.33 -18.48
CA LEU A 108 12.93 10.44 -19.45
C LEU A 108 13.12 11.81 -18.76
#